data_AF-A0A645FJU8-F1
#
_entry.id   AF-A0A645FJU8-F1
#
_cell.length_a   1.000
_cell.length_b   1.000
_cell.length_c   1.000
_cell.angle_alpha   90.00
_cell.angle_beta   90.00
_cell.angle_gamma   90.00
#
_symmetry.space_group_name_H-M   'P 1'
#
loop_
_entity.id
_entity.type
_entity.pdbx_description
1 polymer ?
#
loop_
_entity_poly.entity_id
_entity_poly.type
_entity_poly.pdbx_seq_one_letter_code
_entity_poly.pdbx_strand_id
1 'polypeptide(L)'
;MSGGALTYSPALTPVEKFPGTASISEYGEISWINSPDNIKADDGVVVGCNYGLGQANTDYIKASNYGFSIPENAIIKGIQVIIEKWCGLGEYSQDRIEDSVVKLIKPDGTLSSVNYKQGRWSNNWWVYQYGSNSDLWGETWTLADINNSNFGVAYAASLYGNSGESFGGQIDYIKIKVYYTFQPQAIVVWKPVTATEALAYAAVVTEQNVNSGTIAWYLSDDGANWIQMDINTVETVNFDAVTVFLKCVITSNASISAVAWGGY
;
A
#
# COMPACT_ATOMS: atom_id res chain seq x y z
N MET A 1 -21.25 -16.99 31.53
CA MET A 1 -21.51 -16.98 30.07
C MET A 1 -20.15 -17.10 29.39
N SER A 2 -19.93 -18.14 28.60
CA SER A 2 -18.68 -18.34 27.85
C SER A 2 -18.65 -17.32 26.71
N GLY A 3 -17.86 -16.26 26.86
CA GLY A 3 -17.62 -15.29 25.80
C GLY A 3 -16.72 -15.92 24.74
N GLY A 4 -17.31 -16.43 23.66
CA GLY A 4 -16.55 -16.83 22.48
C GLY A 4 -15.80 -15.60 21.95
N ALA A 5 -14.48 -15.72 21.79
CA ALA A 5 -13.68 -14.67 21.19
C ALA A 5 -14.17 -14.43 19.75
N LEU A 6 -14.69 -13.23 19.48
CA LEU A 6 -14.95 -12.78 18.12
C LEU A 6 -13.59 -12.56 17.44
N THR A 7 -13.20 -13.45 16.54
CA THR A 7 -12.00 -13.27 15.72
C THR A 7 -12.32 -12.34 14.55
N TYR A 8 -11.75 -11.13 14.57
CA TYR A 8 -11.81 -10.21 13.43
C TYR A 8 -10.68 -10.56 12.44
N SER A 9 -11.06 -11.01 11.25
CA SER A 9 -10.15 -11.23 10.12
C SER A 9 -10.39 -10.12 9.09
N PRO A 10 -9.57 -9.06 9.03
CA PRO A 10 -9.79 -7.97 8.09
C PRO A 10 -9.64 -8.46 6.64
N ALA A 11 -10.57 -8.05 5.78
CA ALA A 11 -10.52 -8.37 4.36
C ALA A 11 -9.33 -7.67 3.68
N LEU A 12 -8.64 -8.41 2.80
CA LEU A 12 -7.55 -7.89 2.00
C LEU A 12 -8.11 -7.07 0.83
N THR A 13 -7.69 -5.81 0.71
CA THR A 13 -8.15 -4.87 -0.30
C THR A 13 -7.02 -4.61 -1.31
N PRO A 14 -7.20 -4.98 -2.60
CA PRO A 14 -6.25 -4.65 -3.66
C PRO A 14 -6.54 -3.28 -4.30
N VAL A 15 -5.50 -2.52 -4.62
CA VAL A 15 -5.57 -1.32 -5.48
C VAL A 15 -4.48 -1.35 -6.53
N GLU A 16 -4.84 -1.12 -7.79
CA GLU A 16 -3.92 -1.15 -8.93
C GLU A 16 -3.81 0.22 -9.57
N LYS A 17 -2.59 0.61 -9.97
CA LYS A 17 -2.31 1.88 -10.64
C LYS A 17 -1.20 1.73 -11.68
N PHE A 18 -1.34 2.49 -12.77
CA PHE A 18 -0.24 2.80 -13.67
C PHE A 18 0.54 4.02 -13.16
N PRO A 19 1.81 4.19 -13.56
CA PRO A 19 2.62 5.34 -13.17
C PRO A 19 2.12 6.63 -13.83
N GLY A 20 2.17 7.74 -13.10
CA GLY A 20 1.97 9.08 -13.67
C GLY A 20 3.24 9.64 -14.32
N THR A 21 4.41 9.15 -13.91
CA THR A 21 5.72 9.63 -14.37
C THR A 21 6.59 8.46 -14.81
N ALA A 22 7.28 8.62 -15.94
CA ALA A 22 8.28 7.69 -16.42
C ALA A 22 9.54 8.46 -16.83
N SER A 23 10.72 7.94 -16.51
CA SER A 23 12.00 8.55 -16.89
C SER A 23 13.09 7.52 -17.13
N ILE A 24 14.12 7.92 -17.87
CA ILE A 24 15.32 7.12 -18.09
C ILE A 24 16.45 7.69 -17.25
N SER A 25 17.24 6.84 -16.59
CA SER A 25 18.46 7.25 -15.88
C SER A 25 19.57 6.23 -16.05
N GLU A 26 20.82 6.71 -16.06
CA GLU A 26 22.01 5.89 -16.30
C GLU A 26 22.09 4.66 -15.39
N TYR A 27 22.35 3.51 -16.00
CA TYR A 27 22.66 2.23 -15.32
C TYR A 27 23.46 1.29 -16.21
N GLY A 28 23.13 1.26 -17.50
CA GLY A 28 23.73 0.37 -18.48
C GLY A 28 24.31 1.15 -19.64
N GLU A 29 24.53 0.44 -20.75
CA GLU A 29 25.11 1.01 -21.97
C GLU A 29 24.05 1.20 -23.06
N ILE A 30 22.87 0.59 -22.89
CA ILE A 30 21.78 0.62 -23.87
C ILE A 30 20.69 1.57 -23.39
N SER A 31 20.51 2.70 -24.07
CA SER A 31 19.36 3.56 -23.78
C SER A 31 18.08 2.96 -24.34
N TRP A 32 16.95 3.22 -23.67
CA TRP A 32 15.64 2.86 -24.18
C TRP A 32 15.26 3.77 -25.35
N ILE A 33 14.62 3.18 -26.36
CA ILE A 33 14.08 3.87 -27.52
C ILE A 33 12.57 4.06 -27.37
N ASN A 34 12.04 5.05 -28.11
CA ASN A 34 10.70 5.62 -27.92
C ASN A 34 10.54 6.32 -26.57
N SER A 35 9.38 6.95 -26.36
CA SER A 35 9.12 7.67 -25.13
C SER A 35 9.00 6.71 -23.94
N PRO A 36 9.63 6.96 -22.78
CA PRO A 36 9.39 6.17 -21.58
C PRO A 36 7.93 6.30 -21.08
N ASP A 37 7.22 7.36 -21.46
CA ASP A 37 5.80 7.55 -21.11
C ASP A 37 4.87 6.49 -21.69
N ASN A 38 5.33 5.71 -22.66
CA ASN A 38 4.58 4.62 -23.25
C ASN A 38 4.20 3.55 -22.19
N ILE A 39 4.96 3.41 -21.10
CA ILE A 39 4.66 2.43 -20.03
C ILE A 39 3.45 2.75 -19.14
N LYS A 40 2.78 3.89 -19.36
CA LYS A 40 1.77 4.45 -18.45
C LYS A 40 0.35 3.93 -18.72
N ALA A 41 0.14 3.11 -19.74
CA ALA A 41 -1.15 2.53 -20.07
C ALA A 41 -0.97 1.17 -20.76
N ASP A 42 -2.02 0.35 -20.70
CA ASP A 42 -2.16 -0.85 -21.52
C ASP A 42 -2.89 -0.43 -22.80
N ASP A 43 -2.11 -0.02 -23.81
CA ASP A 43 -2.61 0.58 -25.05
C ASP A 43 -1.87 0.09 -26.31
N GLY A 44 -0.90 -0.81 -26.16
CA GLY A 44 -0.08 -1.34 -27.26
C GLY A 44 1.01 -0.38 -27.75
N VAL A 45 1.22 0.77 -27.09
CA VAL A 45 2.30 1.70 -27.39
C VAL A 45 3.49 1.36 -26.50
N VAL A 46 4.63 1.07 -27.13
CA VAL A 46 5.73 0.40 -26.42
C VAL A 46 6.98 1.27 -26.29
N VAL A 47 7.71 1.07 -25.18
CA VAL A 47 9.12 1.46 -25.06
C VAL A 47 9.99 0.26 -25.44
N GLY A 48 11.08 0.51 -26.16
CA GLY A 48 11.91 -0.57 -26.71
C GLY A 48 13.37 -0.48 -26.35
N CYS A 49 14.11 -1.54 -26.60
CA CYS A 49 15.57 -1.56 -26.61
C CYS A 49 16.06 -2.44 -27.76
N ASN A 50 17.23 -2.16 -28.30
CA ASN A 50 17.86 -2.97 -29.34
C ASN A 50 19.33 -3.22 -29.01
N TYR A 51 19.83 -4.39 -29.39
CA TYR A 51 21.23 -4.76 -29.24
C TYR A 51 21.67 -5.74 -30.33
N GLY A 52 22.97 -5.87 -30.55
CA GLY A 52 23.52 -6.72 -31.62
C GLY A 52 24.43 -7.83 -31.12
N LEU A 53 25.56 -7.48 -30.49
CA LEU A 53 26.59 -8.44 -30.09
C LEU A 53 27.15 -8.14 -28.69
N GLY A 54 27.40 -9.19 -27.92
CA GLY A 54 27.98 -9.12 -26.58
C GLY A 54 26.93 -9.15 -25.47
N GLN A 55 27.27 -8.62 -24.30
CA GLN A 55 26.36 -8.53 -23.17
C GLN A 55 26.36 -7.11 -22.63
N ALA A 56 25.18 -6.49 -22.54
CA ALA A 56 25.02 -5.17 -21.96
C ALA A 56 23.67 -5.05 -21.24
N ASN A 57 23.59 -4.11 -20.31
CA ASN A 57 22.35 -3.74 -19.65
C ASN A 57 21.74 -2.51 -20.31
N THR A 58 20.42 -2.40 -20.23
CA THR A 58 19.75 -1.13 -20.48
C THR A 58 19.99 -0.15 -19.34
N ASP A 59 19.77 1.13 -19.61
CA ASP A 59 19.51 2.11 -18.56
C ASP A 59 18.28 1.75 -17.72
N TYR A 60 18.09 2.43 -16.59
CA TYR A 60 16.85 2.29 -15.83
C TYR A 60 15.70 2.96 -16.58
N ILE A 61 14.56 2.27 -16.66
CA ILE A 61 13.25 2.92 -16.66
C ILE A 61 12.83 3.09 -15.21
N LYS A 62 12.57 4.32 -14.79
CA LYS A 62 11.98 4.64 -13.48
C LYS A 62 10.53 5.06 -13.70
N ALA A 63 9.61 4.23 -13.24
CA ALA A 63 8.18 4.48 -13.21
C ALA A 63 7.79 4.94 -11.81
N SER A 64 7.18 6.12 -11.64
CA SER A 64 6.79 6.67 -10.34
C SER A 64 5.46 7.43 -10.42
N ASN A 65 5.08 8.09 -9.33
CA ASN A 65 3.87 8.89 -9.23
C ASN A 65 2.61 8.08 -9.55
N TYR A 66 2.47 6.92 -8.92
CA TYR A 66 1.34 6.00 -9.14
C TYR A 66 0.00 6.54 -8.65
N GLY A 67 -0.02 7.65 -7.89
CA GLY A 67 -1.26 8.27 -7.42
C GLY A 67 -2.09 7.36 -6.52
N PHE A 68 -1.44 6.57 -5.67
CA PHE A 68 -2.13 5.84 -4.60
C PHE A 68 -2.73 6.81 -3.60
N SER A 69 -3.89 6.44 -3.06
CA SER A 69 -4.60 7.19 -2.02
C SER A 69 -5.15 6.21 -0.99
N ILE A 70 -4.25 5.40 -0.42
CA ILE A 70 -4.60 4.39 0.57
C ILE A 70 -4.91 5.10 1.91
N PRO A 71 -6.05 4.83 2.57
CA PRO A 71 -6.45 5.50 3.81
C PRO A 71 -5.48 5.28 4.99
N GLU A 72 -5.36 6.27 5.89
CA GLU A 72 -4.41 6.29 7.01
C GLU A 72 -4.55 5.14 8.02
N ASN A 73 -5.70 4.47 8.06
CA ASN A 73 -5.95 3.32 8.92
C ASN A 73 -5.64 1.96 8.25
N ALA A 74 -4.98 1.94 7.09
CA ALA A 74 -4.59 0.71 6.42
C ALA A 74 -3.22 0.18 6.89
N ILE A 75 -3.02 -1.13 6.71
CA ILE A 75 -1.74 -1.82 6.88
C ILE A 75 -1.40 -2.45 5.54
N ILE A 76 -0.25 -2.09 4.97
CA ILE A 76 0.26 -2.73 3.75
C ILE A 76 0.59 -4.20 4.05
N LYS A 77 0.09 -5.09 3.21
CA LYS A 77 0.28 -6.54 3.32
C LYS A 77 1.13 -7.10 2.20
N GLY A 78 1.06 -6.51 1.01
CA GLY A 78 1.87 -6.94 -0.11
C GLY A 78 1.90 -5.93 -1.25
N ILE A 79 2.94 -6.00 -2.05
CA ILE A 79 3.16 -5.18 -3.22
C ILE A 79 3.49 -6.14 -4.37
N GLN A 80 2.78 -5.97 -5.48
CA GLN A 80 3.01 -6.73 -6.69
C GLN A 80 3.25 -5.78 -7.85
N VAL A 81 4.39 -5.94 -8.53
CA VAL A 81 4.69 -5.23 -9.78
C VAL A 81 4.25 -6.13 -10.93
N ILE A 82 3.62 -5.55 -11.95
CA ILE A 82 3.09 -6.25 -13.11
C ILE A 82 3.63 -5.56 -14.36
N ILE A 83 4.32 -6.30 -15.22
CA ILE A 83 4.97 -5.77 -16.42
C ILE A 83 4.57 -6.63 -17.61
N GLU A 84 4.01 -6.01 -18.64
CA GLU A 84 3.84 -6.68 -19.93
C GLU A 84 5.02 -6.36 -20.85
N LYS A 85 5.67 -7.41 -21.34
CA LYS A 85 6.87 -7.28 -22.16
C LYS A 85 7.02 -8.43 -23.15
N TRP A 86 7.80 -8.19 -24.18
CA TRP A 86 8.02 -9.07 -25.32
C TRP A 86 9.46 -8.98 -25.81
N CYS A 87 10.03 -10.09 -26.30
CA CYS A 87 11.29 -10.08 -27.02
C CYS A 87 11.10 -10.53 -28.48
N GLY A 88 11.78 -9.85 -29.41
CA GLY A 88 11.74 -10.16 -30.85
C GLY A 88 12.52 -11.39 -31.29
N LEU A 89 12.77 -12.32 -30.37
CA LEU A 89 13.63 -13.48 -30.57
C LEU A 89 12.86 -14.77 -30.33
N GLY A 90 13.19 -15.84 -31.07
CA GLY A 90 12.61 -17.16 -30.81
C GLY A 90 13.03 -17.75 -29.46
N GLU A 91 12.16 -18.53 -28.81
CA GLU A 91 12.30 -19.07 -27.44
C GLU A 91 13.61 -19.83 -27.13
N TYR A 92 14.31 -20.31 -28.17
CA TYR A 92 15.56 -21.08 -28.07
C TYR A 92 16.76 -20.43 -28.77
N SER A 93 16.68 -19.14 -29.14
CA SER A 93 17.87 -18.43 -29.61
C SER A 93 18.93 -18.32 -28.51
N GLN A 94 20.20 -18.33 -28.92
CA GLN A 94 21.31 -18.00 -28.02
C GLN A 94 21.28 -16.53 -27.62
N ASP A 95 20.70 -15.68 -28.48
CA ASP A 95 20.35 -14.31 -28.14
C ASP A 95 19.18 -14.31 -27.16
N ARG A 96 19.19 -13.46 -26.15
CA ARG A 96 18.06 -13.38 -25.20
C ARG A 96 18.03 -12.05 -24.46
N ILE A 97 16.86 -11.76 -23.90
CA ILE A 97 16.63 -10.64 -23.00
C ILE A 97 16.12 -11.19 -21.68
N GLU A 98 16.69 -10.74 -20.59
CA GLU A 98 16.33 -11.11 -19.21
C GLU A 98 16.15 -9.84 -18.38
N ASP A 99 15.53 -9.97 -17.21
CA ASP A 99 15.54 -8.86 -16.26
C ASP A 99 16.94 -8.71 -15.66
N SER A 100 17.42 -7.47 -15.63
CA SER A 100 18.62 -7.10 -14.88
C SER A 100 18.23 -6.58 -13.49
N VAL A 101 17.25 -5.67 -13.46
CA VAL A 101 16.75 -5.04 -12.24
C VAL A 101 15.24 -4.98 -12.29
N VAL A 102 14.61 -5.45 -11.22
CA VAL A 102 13.22 -5.14 -10.86
C VAL A 102 13.24 -4.82 -9.37
N LYS A 103 13.18 -3.54 -9.03
CA LYS A 103 13.25 -3.04 -7.65
C LYS A 103 12.21 -1.95 -7.43
N LEU A 104 11.75 -1.82 -6.19
CA LEU A 104 10.91 -0.70 -5.80
C LEU A 104 11.79 0.53 -5.53
N ILE A 105 11.25 1.71 -5.84
CA ILE A 105 11.84 3.01 -5.52
C ILE A 105 11.16 3.49 -4.23
N LYS A 106 11.95 3.82 -3.21
CA LYS A 106 11.48 4.41 -1.96
C LYS A 106 11.27 5.92 -2.11
N PRO A 107 10.51 6.56 -1.20
CA PRO A 107 10.28 8.01 -1.25
C PRO A 107 11.53 8.88 -1.30
N ASP A 108 12.62 8.40 -0.69
CA ASP A 108 13.95 9.04 -0.68
C ASP A 108 14.74 8.84 -2.00
N GLY A 109 14.17 8.13 -2.98
CA GLY A 109 14.77 7.84 -4.27
C GLY A 109 15.72 6.63 -4.28
N THR A 110 15.98 6.01 -3.12
CA THR A 110 16.80 4.80 -3.06
C THR A 110 16.00 3.56 -3.48
N LEU A 111 16.70 2.51 -3.93
CA LEU A 111 16.07 1.27 -4.37
C LEU A 111 15.90 0.28 -3.22
N SER A 112 14.86 -0.56 -3.28
CA SER A 112 14.69 -1.69 -2.37
C SER A 112 15.91 -2.63 -2.39
N SER A 113 16.17 -3.28 -1.27
CA SER A 113 17.31 -4.19 -1.06
C SER A 113 17.24 -5.41 -1.99
N VAL A 114 16.08 -6.06 -2.07
CA VAL A 114 15.87 -7.27 -2.88
C VAL A 114 15.59 -6.91 -4.35
N ASN A 115 16.24 -7.62 -5.27
CA ASN A 115 16.00 -7.53 -6.71
C ASN A 115 15.12 -8.71 -7.15
N TYR A 116 13.96 -8.41 -7.73
CA TYR A 116 12.96 -9.40 -8.14
C TYR A 116 13.11 -9.84 -9.59
N LYS A 117 14.27 -9.60 -10.22
CA LYS A 117 14.54 -10.01 -11.60
C LYS A 117 14.12 -11.45 -11.87
N GLN A 118 13.44 -11.66 -13.00
CA GLN A 118 13.12 -12.98 -13.51
C GLN A 118 13.98 -13.31 -14.74
N GLY A 119 13.85 -14.54 -15.23
CA GLY A 119 14.65 -15.02 -16.36
C GLY A 119 14.22 -14.44 -17.71
N ARG A 120 14.36 -15.28 -18.72
CA ARG A 120 14.16 -14.91 -20.13
C ARG A 120 12.76 -14.34 -20.39
N TRP A 121 12.72 -13.27 -21.19
CA TRP A 121 11.49 -12.72 -21.73
C TRP A 121 10.88 -13.64 -22.78
N SER A 122 9.55 -13.66 -22.86
CA SER A 122 8.81 -14.45 -23.81
C SER A 122 8.91 -13.84 -25.21
N ASN A 123 8.81 -14.70 -26.22
CA ASN A 123 8.69 -14.29 -27.62
C ASN A 123 7.25 -13.99 -28.03
N ASN A 124 6.31 -14.07 -27.06
CA ASN A 124 4.96 -13.56 -27.13
C ASN A 124 4.78 -12.45 -26.09
N TRP A 125 3.84 -11.55 -26.31
CA TRP A 125 3.42 -10.61 -25.26
C TRP A 125 2.97 -11.40 -24.03
N TRP A 126 3.62 -11.12 -22.90
CA TRP A 126 3.36 -11.83 -21.66
C TRP A 126 3.42 -10.90 -20.45
N VAL A 127 2.51 -11.15 -19.51
CA VAL A 127 2.40 -10.41 -18.26
C VAL A 127 3.22 -11.10 -17.17
N TYR A 128 4.30 -10.46 -16.77
CA TYR A 128 5.17 -10.89 -15.69
C TYR A 128 4.74 -10.26 -14.37
N GLN A 129 4.70 -11.06 -13.31
CA GLN A 129 4.31 -10.61 -11.98
C GLN A 129 5.46 -10.82 -10.99
N TYR A 130 5.73 -9.80 -10.18
CA TYR A 130 6.82 -9.75 -9.23
C TYR A 130 6.27 -9.40 -7.85
N GLY A 131 6.64 -10.17 -6.83
CA GLY A 131 6.00 -10.08 -5.53
C GLY A 131 4.60 -10.72 -5.54
N SER A 132 3.86 -10.51 -4.46
CA SER A 132 2.58 -11.16 -4.22
C SER A 132 1.70 -10.31 -3.30
N ASN A 133 0.54 -10.86 -2.94
CA ASN A 133 -0.39 -10.22 -2.02
C ASN A 133 0.08 -10.22 -0.55
N SER A 134 1.18 -10.89 -0.24
CA SER A 134 1.79 -10.97 1.09
C SER A 134 3.27 -10.58 1.10
N ASP A 135 3.80 -10.13 -0.04
CA ASP A 135 5.21 -9.84 -0.22
C ASP A 135 5.49 -8.34 -0.07
N LEU A 136 6.33 -7.97 0.90
CA LEU A 136 6.76 -6.60 1.17
C LEU A 136 8.14 -6.27 0.59
N TRP A 137 8.64 -7.09 -0.35
CA TRP A 137 9.90 -6.88 -1.06
C TRP A 137 11.13 -6.84 -0.13
N GLY A 138 11.07 -7.64 0.95
CA GLY A 138 12.13 -7.76 1.95
C GLY A 138 12.25 -6.59 2.93
N GLU A 139 11.30 -5.65 2.91
CA GLU A 139 11.34 -4.43 3.74
C GLU A 139 9.97 -4.16 4.38
N THR A 140 9.86 -3.07 5.13
CA THR A 140 8.60 -2.57 5.69
C THR A 140 8.17 -1.32 4.95
N TRP A 141 6.89 -1.25 4.58
CA TRP A 141 6.31 -0.12 3.86
C TRP A 141 5.23 0.54 4.70
N THR A 142 5.37 1.83 4.93
CA THR A 142 4.31 2.65 5.53
C THR A 142 3.34 3.15 4.46
N LEU A 143 2.18 3.64 4.89
CA LEU A 143 1.21 4.27 3.99
C LEU A 143 1.78 5.54 3.35
N ALA A 144 2.54 6.31 4.13
CA ALA A 144 3.21 7.50 3.65
C ALA A 144 4.20 7.16 2.54
N ASP A 145 4.88 6.01 2.63
CA ASP A 145 5.77 5.57 1.57
C ASP A 145 5.00 5.27 0.28
N ILE A 146 3.94 4.47 0.35
CA ILE A 146 3.18 4.05 -0.84
C ILE A 146 2.41 5.20 -1.50
N ASN A 147 1.86 6.12 -0.72
CA ASN A 147 1.16 7.30 -1.24
C ASN A 147 2.12 8.40 -1.73
N ASN A 148 3.44 8.25 -1.51
CA ASN A 148 4.42 9.24 -1.97
C ASN A 148 4.54 9.23 -3.50
N SER A 149 4.63 10.42 -4.11
CA SER A 149 4.79 10.53 -5.57
C SER A 149 6.10 9.95 -6.09
N ASN A 150 7.13 9.80 -5.25
CA ASN A 150 8.40 9.20 -5.62
C ASN A 150 8.40 7.66 -5.53
N PHE A 151 7.41 7.07 -4.83
CA PHE A 151 7.27 5.62 -4.79
C PHE A 151 7.05 5.07 -6.20
N GLY A 152 7.73 3.97 -6.51
CA GLY A 152 7.67 3.43 -7.85
C GLY A 152 8.50 2.18 -8.11
N VAL A 153 8.87 1.98 -9.36
CA VAL A 153 9.64 0.82 -9.85
C VAL A 153 10.84 1.32 -10.64
N ALA A 154 12.00 0.74 -10.36
CA ALA A 154 13.17 0.82 -11.23
C ALA A 154 13.32 -0.51 -11.97
N TYR A 155 13.36 -0.41 -13.30
CA TYR A 155 13.44 -1.55 -14.20
C TYR A 155 14.64 -1.44 -15.13
N ALA A 156 15.37 -2.52 -15.34
CA ALA A 156 16.38 -2.64 -16.39
C ALA A 156 16.45 -4.07 -16.94
N ALA A 157 16.85 -4.19 -18.20
CA ALA A 157 17.01 -5.48 -18.88
C ALA A 157 18.49 -5.79 -19.14
N SER A 158 18.83 -7.08 -19.21
CA SER A 158 20.11 -7.57 -19.72
C SER A 158 19.90 -8.17 -21.10
N LEU A 159 20.65 -7.70 -22.09
CA LEU A 159 20.63 -8.20 -23.46
C LEU A 159 21.90 -9.00 -23.72
N TYR A 160 21.75 -10.22 -24.22
CA TYR A 160 22.85 -11.12 -24.56
C TYR A 160 22.76 -11.44 -26.05
N GLY A 161 23.73 -11.01 -26.85
CA GLY A 161 23.82 -11.23 -28.29
C GLY A 161 25.03 -12.08 -28.67
N ASN A 162 24.79 -13.13 -29.44
CA ASN A 162 25.76 -14.11 -29.92
C ASN A 162 25.73 -14.25 -31.46
N SER A 163 24.59 -13.97 -32.10
CA SER A 163 24.43 -14.09 -33.56
C SER A 163 25.08 -12.96 -34.36
N GLY A 164 25.24 -11.77 -33.75
CA GLY A 164 25.64 -10.54 -34.43
C GLY A 164 24.49 -9.85 -35.17
N GLU A 165 23.29 -10.42 -35.17
CA GLU A 165 22.08 -9.78 -35.70
C GLU A 165 21.45 -8.86 -34.65
N SER A 166 20.82 -7.77 -35.10
CA SER A 166 20.12 -6.87 -34.18
C SER A 166 18.82 -7.52 -33.69
N PHE A 167 18.61 -7.51 -32.38
CA PHE A 167 17.39 -7.95 -31.73
C PHE A 167 16.94 -6.94 -30.68
N GLY A 168 15.68 -7.04 -30.24
CA GLY A 168 15.13 -6.06 -29.32
C GLY A 168 14.06 -6.59 -28.40
N GLY A 169 13.84 -5.85 -27.33
CA GLY A 169 12.79 -6.06 -26.35
C GLY A 169 11.84 -4.88 -26.36
N GLN A 170 10.58 -5.14 -26.01
CA GLN A 170 9.54 -4.13 -25.88
C GLN A 170 8.81 -4.31 -24.56
N ILE A 171 8.42 -3.20 -23.95
CA ILE A 171 7.57 -3.14 -22.76
C ILE A 171 6.36 -2.29 -23.11
N ASP A 172 5.18 -2.82 -22.85
CA ASP A 172 3.92 -2.08 -23.04
C ASP A 172 3.62 -1.26 -21.80
N TYR A 173 3.56 -1.88 -20.62
CA TYR A 173 3.29 -1.17 -19.37
C TYR A 173 4.04 -1.70 -18.15
N ILE A 174 4.13 -0.85 -17.13
CA ILE A 174 4.55 -1.21 -15.77
C ILE A 174 3.44 -0.74 -14.81
N LYS A 175 2.90 -1.64 -13.99
CA LYS A 175 1.81 -1.39 -13.06
C LYS A 175 2.20 -1.84 -11.65
N ILE A 176 1.69 -1.16 -10.63
CA ILE A 176 1.78 -1.63 -9.24
C ILE A 176 0.39 -1.99 -8.73
N LYS A 177 0.31 -3.12 -8.05
CA LYS A 177 -0.82 -3.55 -7.24
C LYS A 177 -0.41 -3.59 -5.77
N VAL A 178 -1.10 -2.83 -4.93
CA VAL A 178 -0.88 -2.81 -3.49
C VAL A 178 -2.03 -3.53 -2.79
N TYR A 179 -1.70 -4.41 -1.87
CA TYR A 179 -2.65 -5.14 -1.04
C TYR A 179 -2.55 -4.63 0.39
N TYR A 180 -3.67 -4.21 0.97
CA TYR A 180 -3.71 -3.70 2.34
C TYR A 180 -4.95 -4.20 3.08
N THR A 181 -4.91 -4.15 4.40
CA THR A 181 -6.07 -4.40 5.27
C THR A 181 -6.32 -3.18 6.12
N PHE A 182 -7.57 -2.92 6.48
CA PHE A 182 -7.86 -1.92 7.51
C PHE A 182 -7.47 -2.43 8.89
N GLN A 183 -6.90 -1.55 9.72
CA GLN A 183 -6.75 -1.81 11.15
C GLN A 183 -8.11 -2.16 11.75
N PRO A 184 -8.18 -3.15 12.65
CA PRO A 184 -9.40 -3.42 13.40
C PRO A 184 -9.82 -2.15 14.11
N GLN A 185 -11.08 -1.75 13.91
CA GLN A 185 -11.74 -0.75 14.73
C GLN A 185 -12.92 -1.43 15.40
N ALA A 186 -12.96 -1.36 16.72
CA ALA A 186 -14.14 -1.75 17.48
C ALA A 186 -14.76 -0.50 18.09
N ILE A 187 -16.08 -0.40 17.92
CA ILE A 187 -16.90 0.63 18.55
C ILE A 187 -17.70 -0.07 19.65
N VAL A 188 -17.54 0.40 20.89
CA VAL A 188 -18.40 -0.01 22.00
C VAL A 188 -19.27 1.17 22.34
N VAL A 189 -20.58 0.96 22.33
CA VAL A 189 -21.58 1.94 22.77
C VAL A 189 -22.22 1.41 24.04
N TRP A 190 -22.07 2.14 25.14
CA TRP A 190 -22.80 1.85 26.36
C TRP A 190 -24.19 2.48 26.27
N LYS A 191 -25.22 1.67 26.54
CA LYS A 191 -26.60 2.15 26.58
C LYS A 191 -26.75 3.21 27.66
N PRO A 192 -27.62 4.20 27.45
CA PRO A 192 -27.75 5.35 28.33
C PRO A 192 -28.13 4.96 29.76
N VAL A 193 -27.64 5.75 30.72
CA VAL A 193 -28.21 5.82 32.06
C VAL A 193 -29.27 6.91 32.04
N THR A 194 -30.54 6.56 32.24
CA THR A 194 -31.60 7.55 32.39
C THR A 194 -31.47 8.20 33.77
N ALA A 195 -31.11 9.47 33.80
CA ALA A 195 -31.09 10.24 35.05
C ALA A 195 -32.53 10.62 35.45
N THR A 196 -32.82 10.61 36.75
CA THR A 196 -34.10 11.10 37.29
C THR A 196 -34.12 12.62 37.49
N GLU A 197 -32.97 13.29 37.33
CA GLU A 197 -32.77 14.74 37.43
C GLU A 197 -31.78 15.21 36.34
N ALA A 198 -31.64 16.52 36.14
CA ALA A 198 -30.65 17.07 35.20
C ALA A 198 -29.23 16.71 35.66
N LEU A 199 -28.42 16.12 34.78
CA LEU A 199 -27.05 15.73 35.08
C LEU A 199 -26.18 16.99 35.21
N ALA A 200 -25.60 17.22 36.39
CA ALA A 200 -24.65 18.32 36.60
C ALA A 200 -23.22 17.89 36.26
N TYR A 201 -22.91 16.60 36.46
CA TYR A 201 -21.61 16.01 36.18
C TYR A 201 -21.74 14.60 35.61
N ALA A 202 -20.78 14.19 34.79
CA ALA A 202 -20.59 12.80 34.37
C ALA A 202 -19.15 12.37 34.66
N ALA A 203 -18.97 11.17 35.18
CA ALA A 203 -17.66 10.57 35.40
C ALA A 203 -17.53 9.29 34.58
N VAL A 204 -16.34 9.07 34.01
CA VAL A 204 -15.97 7.86 33.28
C VAL A 204 -14.71 7.30 33.94
N VAL A 205 -14.79 6.07 34.44
CA VAL A 205 -13.68 5.33 35.03
C VAL A 205 -13.48 4.05 34.23
N THR A 206 -12.24 3.80 33.82
CA THR A 206 -11.93 2.75 32.86
C THR A 206 -10.62 2.07 33.21
N GLU A 207 -10.54 0.76 32.99
CA GLU A 207 -9.27 0.04 32.95
C GLU A 207 -8.86 -0.15 31.50
N GLN A 208 -7.80 0.54 31.09
CA GLN A 208 -7.35 0.61 29.70
C GLN A 208 -5.96 -0.01 29.52
N ASN A 209 -5.76 -0.65 28.38
CA ASN A 209 -4.44 -1.00 27.88
C ASN A 209 -4.33 -0.59 26.41
N VAL A 210 -3.51 0.41 26.13
CA VAL A 210 -3.34 0.97 24.77
C VAL A 210 -2.57 0.01 23.86
N ASN A 211 -1.65 -0.80 24.40
CA ASN A 211 -0.71 -1.61 23.63
C ASN A 211 -0.10 -0.82 22.45
N SER A 212 -0.30 -1.23 21.19
CA SER A 212 0.14 -0.51 19.98
C SER A 212 -1.00 0.24 19.26
N GLY A 213 -2.16 0.37 19.90
CA GLY A 213 -3.33 1.05 19.37
C GLY A 213 -3.58 2.43 19.96
N THR A 214 -4.84 2.84 19.90
CA THR A 214 -5.36 4.07 20.53
C THR A 214 -6.72 3.76 21.16
N ILE A 215 -7.10 4.56 22.15
CA ILE A 215 -8.42 4.53 22.78
C ILE A 215 -8.92 5.97 22.81
N ALA A 216 -10.03 6.24 22.13
CA ALA A 216 -10.67 7.56 22.12
C ALA A 216 -12.09 7.46 22.66
N TRP A 217 -12.44 8.34 23.59
CA TRP A 217 -13.74 8.40 24.25
C TRP A 217 -14.60 9.52 23.70
N TYR A 218 -15.90 9.29 23.61
CA TYR A 218 -16.86 10.24 23.07
C TYR A 218 -18.15 10.25 23.89
N LEU A 219 -18.72 11.44 24.07
CA LEU A 219 -20.08 11.63 24.55
C LEU A 219 -20.99 12.15 23.44
N SER A 220 -22.29 11.90 23.58
CA SER A 220 -23.35 12.38 22.71
C SER A 220 -24.64 12.49 23.51
N ASP A 221 -25.51 13.45 23.20
CA ASP A 221 -26.85 13.62 23.78
C ASP A 221 -27.96 13.05 22.90
N ASP A 222 -27.69 12.81 21.62
CA ASP A 222 -28.63 12.29 20.63
C ASP A 222 -28.26 10.90 20.06
N GLY A 223 -27.08 10.39 20.41
CA GLY A 223 -26.52 9.14 19.90
C GLY A 223 -25.98 9.22 18.46
N ALA A 224 -26.03 10.40 17.83
CA ALA A 224 -25.64 10.65 16.44
C ALA A 224 -24.43 11.60 16.33
N ASN A 225 -24.45 12.70 17.08
CA ASN A 225 -23.39 13.71 17.12
C ASN A 225 -22.49 13.46 18.33
N TRP A 226 -21.20 13.23 18.08
CA TRP A 226 -20.25 12.77 19.10
C TRP A 226 -19.13 13.80 19.34
N ILE A 227 -18.92 14.16 20.60
CA ILE A 227 -17.84 15.02 21.06
C ILE A 227 -16.75 14.14 21.67
N GLN A 228 -15.51 14.23 21.17
CA GLN A 228 -14.37 13.52 21.75
C GLN A 228 -14.00 14.15 23.11
N MET A 229 -13.65 13.33 24.09
CA MET A 229 -13.23 13.77 25.42
C MET A 229 -11.85 13.24 25.82
N ASP A 230 -11.10 14.03 26.59
CA ASP A 230 -9.99 13.53 27.39
C ASP A 230 -10.45 13.15 28.80
N ILE A 231 -10.62 11.83 29.02
CA ILE A 231 -11.06 11.28 30.31
C ILE A 231 -10.07 11.49 31.46
N ASN A 232 -8.85 11.97 31.20
CA ASN A 232 -7.86 12.29 32.24
C ASN A 232 -8.00 13.71 32.78
N THR A 233 -8.90 14.50 32.20
CA THR A 233 -9.15 15.89 32.60
C THR A 233 -10.64 16.14 32.81
N VAL A 234 -10.96 17.18 33.58
CA VAL A 234 -12.34 17.62 33.74
C VAL A 234 -12.69 18.55 32.58
N GLU A 235 -13.64 18.14 31.76
CA GLU A 235 -14.14 18.91 30.62
C GLU A 235 -15.59 19.34 30.85
N THR A 236 -15.94 20.56 30.41
CA THR A 236 -17.33 21.02 30.41
C THR A 236 -17.97 20.68 29.07
N VAL A 237 -19.08 19.94 29.11
CA VAL A 237 -19.87 19.60 27.92
C VAL A 237 -21.31 20.03 28.17
N ASN A 238 -21.85 20.87 27.27
CA ASN A 238 -23.22 21.38 27.38
C ASN A 238 -24.15 20.51 26.54
N PHE A 239 -24.93 19.66 27.20
CA PHE A 239 -25.96 18.85 26.58
C PHE A 239 -27.33 19.30 27.07
N ASP A 240 -28.27 19.52 26.14
CA ASP A 240 -29.63 19.96 26.46
C ASP A 240 -30.60 18.76 26.54
N ALA A 241 -30.11 17.64 27.08
CA ALA A 241 -30.81 16.36 27.11
C ALA A 241 -30.70 15.63 28.45
N VAL A 242 -31.77 14.91 28.80
CA VAL A 242 -31.85 14.03 29.98
C VAL A 242 -31.16 12.68 29.79
N THR A 243 -30.51 12.49 28.64
CA THR A 243 -29.87 11.23 28.24
C THR A 243 -28.53 11.55 27.60
N VAL A 244 -27.51 10.83 28.04
CA VAL A 244 -26.15 10.91 27.49
C VAL A 244 -25.77 9.52 27.04
N PHE A 245 -24.98 9.42 25.97
CA PHE A 245 -24.41 8.20 25.43
C PHE A 245 -22.90 8.25 25.57
N LEU A 246 -22.29 7.12 25.93
CA LEU A 246 -20.85 6.94 25.96
C LEU A 246 -20.43 5.98 24.86
N LYS A 247 -19.43 6.36 24.09
CA LYS A 247 -18.81 5.53 23.06
C LYS A 247 -17.30 5.54 23.24
N CYS A 248 -16.66 4.40 23.03
CA CYS A 248 -15.23 4.36 22.78
C CYS A 248 -14.94 3.83 21.38
N VAL A 249 -13.85 4.32 20.79
CA VAL A 249 -13.26 3.78 19.57
C VAL A 249 -11.88 3.26 19.94
N ILE A 250 -11.64 1.97 19.69
CA ILE A 250 -10.34 1.34 19.92
C ILE A 250 -9.73 0.87 18.60
N THR A 251 -8.41 1.00 18.47
CA THR A 251 -7.65 0.55 17.29
C THR A 251 -6.64 -0.54 17.64
N SER A 252 -6.19 -1.28 16.61
CA SER A 252 -5.13 -2.30 16.74
C SER A 252 -5.45 -3.35 17.82
N ASN A 253 -4.57 -3.55 18.80
CA ASN A 253 -4.73 -4.48 19.92
C ASN A 253 -4.98 -3.76 21.26
N ALA A 254 -5.42 -2.49 21.22
CA ALA A 254 -5.86 -1.80 22.42
C ALA A 254 -7.06 -2.54 23.05
N SER A 255 -7.17 -2.50 24.37
CA SER A 255 -8.24 -3.17 25.11
C SER A 255 -8.74 -2.34 26.29
N ILE A 256 -9.98 -2.60 26.64
CA ILE A 256 -10.65 -2.04 27.81
C ILE A 256 -11.21 -3.24 28.60
N SER A 257 -10.74 -3.43 29.83
CA SER A 257 -11.17 -4.57 30.68
C SER A 257 -12.38 -4.23 31.54
N ALA A 258 -12.56 -2.95 31.91
CA ALA A 258 -13.67 -2.49 32.72
C ALA A 258 -14.03 -1.04 32.40
N VAL A 259 -15.33 -0.73 32.49
CA VAL A 259 -15.87 0.63 32.35
C VAL A 259 -16.97 0.83 33.37
N ALA A 260 -16.84 1.87 34.19
CA ALA A 260 -17.90 2.39 35.04
C ALA A 260 -18.13 3.84 34.64
N TRP A 261 -19.39 4.20 34.38
CA TRP A 261 -19.74 5.58 34.06
C TRP A 261 -21.12 5.91 34.63
N GLY A 262 -21.32 7.17 34.94
CA GLY A 262 -22.57 7.67 35.52
C GLY A 262 -22.49 9.16 35.75
N GLY A 263 -23.64 9.76 36.06
CA GLY A 263 -23.71 11.17 36.42
C GLY A 263 -24.52 11.40 37.69
N TYR A 264 -24.35 12.58 38.25
CA TYR A 264 -25.06 13.10 39.42
C TYR A 264 -25.43 14.56 39.21
#